data_AF-A0A2T4T4E3-F1
#
_entry.id   AF-A0A2T4T4E3-F1
#
_cell.length_a   1.000
_cell.length_b   1.000
_cell.length_c   1.000
_cell.angle_alpha   90.00
_cell.angle_beta   90.00
_cell.angle_gamma   90.00
#
_symmetry.space_group_name_H-M   'P 1'
#
loop_
_entity.id
_entity.type
_entity.pdbx_description
1 polymer ?
#
loop_
_entity_poly.entity_id
_entity_poly.type
_entity_poly.pdbx_seq_one_letter_code
_entity_poly.pdbx_strand_id
1 'polypeptide(L)' 'MLGTQEIIIIALIILLLFGGKKIPELMKGLGKGVKSFKDGINGIENDITPTEKETKETKETTTNANDQ' A
#
# COMPACT_ATOMS: atom_id res chain seq x y z
N MET A 1 -19.97 16.63 16.86
CA MET A 1 -18.64 16.22 16.37
C MET A 1 -18.71 14.73 16.18
N LEU A 2 -18.43 14.21 14.97
CA LEU A 2 -18.35 12.76 14.79
C LEU A 2 -17.14 12.28 15.58
N GLY A 3 -17.41 11.67 16.74
CA GLY A 3 -16.41 11.05 17.57
C GLY A 3 -16.02 9.69 17.04
N THR A 4 -14.91 9.18 17.57
CA THR A 4 -14.40 7.84 17.27
C THR A 4 -15.48 6.76 17.43
N GLN A 5 -16.41 6.95 18.37
CA GLN A 5 -17.48 6.01 18.64
C GLN A 5 -18.52 5.92 17.51
N GLU A 6 -18.96 7.05 16.92
CA GLU A 6 -19.86 7.01 15.76
C GLU A 6 -19.19 6.36 14.54
N ILE A 7 -17.90 6.63 14.31
CA ILE A 7 -17.15 6.02 13.20
C ILE A 7 -17.06 4.50 13.37
N ILE A 8 -16.81 3.99 14.59
CA ILE A 8 -16.76 2.56 14.87
C ILE A 8 -18.12 1.90 14.62
N ILE A 9 -19.22 2.54 15.01
CA ILE A 9 -20.58 2.03 14.77
C ILE A 9 -20.88 1.93 13.27
N ILE A 10 -20.54 2.96 12.50
CA ILE A 10 -20.73 2.96 11.04
C ILE A 10 -19.88 1.86 10.40
N ALA A 11 -18.62 1.72 10.82
CA ALA A 11 -17.73 0.66 10.33
C ALA A 11 -18.29 -0.74 10.64
N LEU A 12 -18.87 -0.94 11.83
CA LEU A 12 -19.54 -2.19 12.22
C LEU A 12 -20.75 -2.50 11.34
N ILE A 13 -21.59 -1.49 11.03
CA ILE A 13 -22.73 -1.68 10.14
C ILE A 13 -22.28 -2.08 8.73
N ILE A 14 -21.29 -1.39 8.17
CA ILE A 14 -20.69 -1.74 6.87
C ILE A 14 -20.10 -3.15 6.91
N LEU A 15 -19.43 -3.51 8.01
CA LEU A 15 -18.86 -4.84 8.20
C LEU A 15 -19.94 -5.93 8.27
N LEU A 16 -21.11 -5.65 8.83
CA LEU A 16 -22.24 -6.59 8.87
C LEU A 16 -22.90 -6.74 7.49
N LEU A 17 -23.06 -5.65 6.75
CA LEU A 17 -23.69 -5.67 5.41
C LEU A 17 -22.82 -6.35 4.36
N PHE A 18 -21.52 -6.05 4.35
CA PHE A 18 -20.58 -6.57 3.35
C PHE A 18 -19.80 -7.80 3.85
N GLY A 19 -19.76 -8.04 5.15
CA GLY A 19 -18.95 -9.08 5.77
C GLY A 19 -17.46 -8.71 5.84
N GLY A 20 -16.75 -9.28 6.82
CA GLY A 20 -15.31 -9.04 7.00
C GLY A 20 -14.39 -9.54 5.88
N LYS A 21 -14.91 -10.38 4.98
CA LYS A 21 -14.13 -10.91 3.84
C LYS A 21 -14.10 -9.96 2.64
N LYS A 22 -15.14 -9.12 2.45
CA LYS A 22 -15.24 -8.25 1.26
C LYS A 22 -14.33 -7.02 1.34
N ILE A 23 -14.16 -6.43 2.53
CA ILE A 23 -13.27 -5.27 2.70
C ILE A 23 -11.81 -5.59 2.30
N PRO A 24 -11.17 -6.68 2.80
CA PRO A 24 -9.82 -7.05 2.37
C PRO A 24 -9.72 -7.46 0.90
N GLU A 25 -10.77 -8.08 0.35
CA GLU A 25 -10.84 -8.48 -1.06
C GLU A 25 -10.82 -7.24 -1.98
N LEU A 26 -11.64 -6.24 -1.66
CA LEU A 26 -11.69 -4.96 -2.37
C LEU A 26 -10.39 -4.15 -2.20
N MET A 27 -9.84 -4.08 -0.98
CA MET A 27 -8.55 -3.41 -0.73
C MET A 27 -7.40 -4.05 -1.50
N LYS A 28 -7.35 -5.38 -1.61
CA LYS A 28 -6.35 -6.08 -2.43
C LYS A 28 -6.50 -5.74 -3.91
N GLY A 29 -7.73 -5.66 -4.42
CA GLY A 29 -8.00 -5.24 -5.79
C GLY A 29 -7.57 -3.80 -6.07
N LEU A 30 -8.01 -2.87 -5.23
CA LEU A 30 -7.63 -1.45 -5.30
C LEU A 30 -6.12 -1.24 -5.15
N GLY A 31 -5.47 -1.92 -4.20
CA GLY A 31 -4.03 -1.79 -3.97
C GLY A 31 -3.20 -2.26 -5.17
N LYS A 32 -3.61 -3.37 -5.82
CA LYS A 32 -3.00 -3.81 -7.08
C LYS A 32 -3.22 -2.80 -8.20
N GLY A 33 -4.44 -2.28 -8.34
CA GLY A 33 -4.78 -1.27 -9.35
C GLY A 33 -3.97 0.02 -9.18
N VAL A 34 -3.90 0.56 -7.96
CA VAL A 34 -3.10 1.77 -7.65
C VAL A 34 -1.61 1.51 -7.86
N LYS A 35 -1.09 0.33 -7.50
CA LYS A 35 0.31 -0.03 -7.75
C LYS A 35 0.60 -0.09 -9.25
N SER A 36 -0.19 -0.81 -10.03
CA SER A 36 -0.03 -0.90 -11.49
C SER A 36 -0.20 0.45 -12.18
N PHE A 37 -1.12 1.29 -11.69
CA PHE A 37 -1.27 2.66 -12.16
C PHE A 37 -0.01 3.49 -11.90
N LYS A 38 0.56 3.41 -10.67
CA LYS A 38 1.80 4.11 -10.33
C LYS A 38 3.02 3.60 -11.10
N ASP A 39 3.12 2.28 -11.29
CA ASP A 39 4.20 1.68 -12.06
C ASP A 39 4.13 2.12 -13.54
N GLY A 40 2.91 2.22 -14.10
CA GLY A 40 2.69 2.70 -15.47
C GLY A 40 3.05 4.17 -15.68
N ILE A 41 2.62 5.07 -14.78
CA ILE A 41 2.99 6.50 -14.88
C ILE A 41 4.50 6.71 -14.73
N ASN A 42 5.16 5.99 -13.82
CA ASN A 42 6.60 6.09 -13.63
C ASN A 42 7.36 5.55 -14.85
N GLY A 43 6.90 4.46 -15.46
CA GLY A 43 7.50 3.92 -16.69
C GLY A 43 7.45 4.93 -17.84
N ILE A 44 6.32 5.64 -17.99
CA ILE A 44 6.16 6.68 -19.02
C ILE A 44 7.07 7.88 -18.74
N GLU A 45 7.23 8.28 -17.47
CA GLU A 45 8.07 9.41 -17.06
C GLU A 45 9.58 9.14 -17.33
N ASN A 46 10.01 7.88 -17.17
CA ASN A 46 11.37 7.45 -17.48
C ASN A 46 11.66 7.37 -18.99
N ASP A 47 10.65 7.10 -19.83
CA ASP A 47 10.82 7.05 -21.30
C ASP A 47 10.89 8.45 -21.95
N ILE A 48 10.41 9.49 -21.27
CA ILE A 48 10.42 10.88 -21.77
C ILE A 48 11.55 11.75 -21.21
N THR A 49 12.35 11.26 -20.25
CA THR A 49 13.54 11.97 -19.74
C THR A 49 14.75 11.04 -19.62
N PRO A 50 15.82 11.22 -20.43
CA PRO A 50 17.05 10.46 -20.27
C PRO A 50 17.86 11.09 -19.12
N THR A 51 17.48 10.87 -17.87
CA THR A 51 18.33 11.19 -16.72
C THR A 51 18.05 10.26 -15.55
N GLU A 52 18.87 9.21 -15.49
CA GLU A 52 19.53 8.70 -14.29
C GLU A 52 18.82 8.98 -12.95
N LYS A 53 18.10 7.98 -12.44
CA LYS A 53 17.94 7.76 -10.99
C LYS A 53 18.06 6.29 -10.66
N GLU A 54 19.31 5.91 -10.42
CA GLU A 54 19.63 4.77 -9.59
C GLU A 54 19.44 5.14 -8.11
N THR A 55 18.91 4.18 -7.36
CA THR A 55 19.16 3.93 -5.92
C THR A 55 18.23 4.52 -4.86
N LYS A 56 17.72 3.61 -4.01
CA LYS A 56 17.83 3.54 -2.53
C LYS A 56 16.50 3.04 -1.93
N GLU A 57 16.35 1.74 -1.67
CA GLU A 57 16.72 1.03 -0.41
C GLU A 57 15.88 1.42 0.81
N THR A 58 15.20 0.46 1.44
CA THR A 58 15.20 0.25 2.91
C THR A 58 14.65 -1.14 3.26
N LYS A 59 15.57 -2.08 3.51
CA LYS A 59 15.51 -3.05 4.61
C LYS A 59 16.94 -3.27 5.11
N GLU A 60 17.46 -2.26 5.81
CA GLU A 60 18.44 -2.43 6.91
C GLU A 60 17.67 -2.98 8.13
N THR A 61 18.15 -3.81 9.06
CA THR A 61 19.47 -4.27 9.51
C THR A 61 19.22 -5.42 10.51
N THR A 62 20.04 -6.48 10.51
CA THR A 62 20.77 -6.95 11.73
C THR A 62 21.98 -7.78 11.29
N THR A 63 23.12 -7.10 11.19
CA THR A 63 24.45 -7.67 11.45
C THR A 63 24.45 -8.38 12.80
N ASN A 64 24.95 -9.61 12.87
CA ASN A 64 25.74 -10.10 14.01
C ASN A 64 26.65 -11.25 13.53
N ALA A 65 27.90 -10.86 13.27
CA ALA A 65 29.18 -11.57 13.35
C ALA A 65 29.28 -13.08 13.04
N ASN A 66 29.99 -13.33 11.93
CA ASN A 66 30.80 -14.51 11.67
C ASN A 66 31.98 -14.61 12.66
N ASP A 67 32.37 -15.84 12.98
CA ASP A 67 33.75 -16.37 12.96
C ASP A 67 34.83 -15.61 13.76
N GLN A 68 35.13 -16.13 14.96
CA GLN A 68 36.46 -16.42 15.54
C GLN A 68 36.30 -17.44 16.67
#